data_AF-A0A3D1E9N0-F1
#
_entry.id   AF-A0A3D1E9N0-F1
#
_cell.length_a   1.000
_cell.length_b   1.000
_cell.length_c   1.000
_cell.angle_alpha   90.00
_cell.angle_beta   90.00
_cell.angle_gamma   90.00
#
_symmetry.space_group_name_H-M   'P 1'
#
loop_
_entity.id
_entity.type
_entity.pdbx_description
1 polymer ?
#
loop_
_entity_poly.entity_id
_entity_poly.type
_entity_poly.pdbx_seq_one_letter_code
_entity_poly.pdbx_strand_id
1 'polypeptide(L)' 'MAKIEVKDLLEAGVHFGHLTRKWNPHMAPYIYMERNGIHVI' A
#
# COMPACT_ATOMS: atom_id res chain seq x y z
N MET A 1 17.72 17.06 -1.34
CA MET A 1 16.39 16.44 -1.19
C MET A 1 16.18 16.13 0.28
N ALA A 2 14.96 16.31 0.81
CA ALA A 2 14.64 15.89 2.17
C ALA A 2 14.71 14.36 2.26
N LYS A 3 15.33 13.83 3.32
CA LYS A 3 15.41 12.39 3.57
C LYS A 3 14.11 11.97 4.25
N ILE A 4 13.27 11.23 3.54
CA ILE A 4 12.00 10.72 4.07
C ILE A 4 12.27 9.33 4.63
N GLU A 5 11.94 9.10 5.89
CA GLU A 5 12.09 7.79 6.51
C GLU A 5 10.84 6.93 6.24
N VAL A 6 11.01 5.61 6.16
CA VAL A 6 9.89 4.68 5.92
C VAL A 6 8.82 4.78 7.02
N LYS A 7 9.25 5.09 8.25
CA LYS A 7 8.36 5.27 9.39
C LYS A 7 7.36 6.41 9.17
N ASP A 8 7.82 7.52 8.59
CA ASP A 8 6.98 8.69 8.32
C ASP A 8 5.89 8.36 7.27
N LEU A 9 6.23 7.52 6.29
CA LEU A 9 5.29 7.03 5.28
C LEU A 9 4.24 6.08 5.87
N LEU A 10 4.66 5.22 6.80
CA LEU A 10 3.74 4.32 7.51
C LEU A 10 2.75 5.11 8.36
N GLU A 11 3.22 6.14 9.09
CA GLU A 11 2.36 7.02 9.89
C GLU A 11 1.42 7.87 9.02
N ALA A 12 1.86 8.29 7.84
CA ALA A 12 1.02 8.98 6.87
C ALA A 12 -0.02 8.08 6.17
N GLY A 13 0.07 6.76 6.32
CA GLY A 13 -0.89 5.80 5.77
C GLY A 13 -0.77 5.53 4.26
N VAL A 14 0.38 5.81 3.64
CA VAL A 14 0.54 5.65 2.17
C VAL A 14 0.60 4.18 1.71
N HIS A 15 0.76 3.24 2.64
CA HIS A 15 0.83 1.80 2.37
C HIS A 15 -0.55 1.18 2.13
N PHE A 16 -1.65 1.91 2.34
CA PHE A 16 -2.98 1.43 2.00
C PHE A 16 -3.27 1.64 0.52
N GLY A 17 -3.52 0.54 -0.18
CA GLY A 17 -3.94 0.49 -1.57
C GLY A 17 -5.46 0.52 -1.74
N HIS A 18 -5.91 -0.01 -2.87
CA HIS A 18 -7.32 -0.07 -3.22
C HIS A 18 -8.02 -1.29 -2.61
N LEU A 19 -9.35 -1.29 -2.69
CA LEU A 19 -10.17 -2.45 -2.36
C LEU A 19 -9.85 -3.63 -3.29
N THR A 20 -9.89 -4.86 -2.77
CA THR A 20 -9.54 -6.09 -3.49
C THR A 20 -10.48 -6.45 -4.64
N ARG A 21 -11.66 -5.83 -4.68
CA ARG A 21 -12.60 -5.88 -5.82
C ARG A 21 -12.31 -4.88 -6.94
N LYS A 22 -11.48 -3.87 -6.70
CA LYS A 22 -11.22 -2.72 -7.59
C LYS A 22 -9.71 -2.41 -7.64
N TRP A 23 -8.91 -3.43 -7.92
CA TRP A 23 -7.45 -3.30 -8.08
C TRP A 23 -7.02 -3.66 -9.50
N ASN A 24 -5.82 -3.21 -9.88
CA ASN A 24 -5.22 -3.57 -11.16
C ASN A 24 -4.34 -4.82 -10.98
N PRO A 25 -4.58 -5.95 -11.68
CA PRO A 25 -3.79 -7.17 -11.57
C PRO A 25 -2.27 -6.98 -11.74
N HIS A 26 -1.85 -5.98 -12.51
CA HIS A 26 -0.42 -5.65 -12.68
C HIS A 26 0.27 -5.17 -11.39
N MET A 27 -0.50 -4.82 -10.35
CA MET A 27 0.03 -4.45 -9.04
C MET A 27 0.42 -5.64 -8.17
N ALA A 28 0.18 -6.88 -8.61
CA ALA A 28 0.39 -8.08 -7.80
C ALA A 28 1.81 -8.18 -7.19
N PRO A 29 2.90 -7.82 -7.90
CA PRO A 29 4.25 -7.86 -7.33
C PRO A 29 4.51 -6.85 -6.21
N TYR A 30 3.68 -5.80 -6.10
CA TYR A 30 3.83 -4.72 -5.13
C TYR A 30 2.86 -4.86 -3.95
N ILE A 31 1.96 -5.85 -3.96
CA ILE A 31 1.01 -6.05 -2.88
C ILE A 31 1.64 -6.99 -1.85
N TYR A 32 1.84 -6.48 -0.64
CA TYR A 32 2.32 -7.28 0.48
C TYR A 32 1.24 -8.24 1.01
N MET A 33 0.04 -7.73 1.31
CA MET A 33 -1.07 -8.56 1.79
C MET A 33 -2.44 -7.89 1.61
N GLU A 34 -3.51 -8.63 1.88
CA GLU A 34 -4.87 -8.10 2.03
C GLU A 34 -5.27 -8.07 3.50
N ARG A 35 -5.87 -6.97 3.95
CA ARG A 35 -6.49 -6.86 5.28
C ARG A 35 -7.84 -6.16 5.16
N ASN A 36 -8.91 -6.81 5.63
CA ASN A 36 -10.28 -6.28 5.62
C ASN A 36 -10.73 -5.79 4.23
N GLY A 37 -10.33 -6.48 3.16
CA GLY A 37 -10.71 -6.11 1.78
C GLY A 37 -9.91 -4.97 1.17
N ILE A 38 -8.84 -4.50 1.82
CA ILE A 38 -7.91 -3.47 1.31
C ILE A 38 -6.54 -4.10 1.08
N HIS A 39 -5.91 -3.80 -0.05
CA HIS A 39 -4.52 -4.17 -0.31
C HIS A 39 -3.56 -3.31 0.50
N VAL A 40 -2.59 -3.94 1.14
CA VAL A 40 -1.41 -3.29 1.72
C VAL A 40 -0.29 -3.44 0.70
N ILE A 41 0.29 -2.30 0.31
CA ILE A 41 1.44 -2.21 -0.61
C ILE A 41 2.71 -2.33 0.22
#